data_AF-A0A2D7LIQ3-F1
#
_entry.id   AF-A0A2D7LIQ3-F1
#
_cell.length_a   1.000
_cell.length_b   1.000
_cell.length_c   1.000
_cell.angle_alpha   90.00
_cell.angle_beta   90.00
_cell.angle_gamma   90.00
#
_symmetry.space_group_name_H-M   'P 1'
#
loop_
_entity.id
_entity.type
_entity.pdbx_description
1 polymer ?
#
loop_
_entity_poly.entity_id
_entity_poly.type
_entity_poly.pdbx_seq_one_letter_code
_entity_poly.pdbx_strand_id
1 'polypeptide(L)'
;MSAIITDQLRILNAKNFVSTATSSANSYYSFVGLPNATNYSSTWDSNPPAPKDSFDQENDYWDTMIALKKITSSDIRRVINKHTWTSGITYDMYRGDISRTNTSQPSGATNLYSAKYFAVNEDFKVYICLQNGSNPENTTGRPSLDQPTFTDLEPKTAGDSGDGYIWKYLYTIKPSDIAKFDSTNFMPVPTDWETSSDNAAVRDNASNSGQLKIATIINRGAGIGTANRTYTGVPISGDGSGAEATIVINNDAKVESINIAKGGSGYTYGTVDLEKGGVPTGTTIPIFNVIVPPQGGHGADVYRELGATNVLVFSKIENDASNPDFITGNQIARIGIVENPQVFDSTANLTLSKASSLYALKLIGAGYTTATFNLDGQVTQTVGVGSTAVGRVVSYDQTTGVLKYWQDKSLVGFNTDGSLKTDPKYGFSLHSFTANPTTGGNVNIASNEGTLGIDTNFGSSGSAGISTVINNRTYYLGQSFNQGVSNPEVKKYSGNIIYVDNRPSITRSANQREDIKVILQF
;
A
#
# COMPACT_ATOMS: atom_id res chain seq x y z
N MET A 1 19.40 -25.60 -16.05
CA MET A 1 19.72 -24.15 -16.05
C MET A 1 19.36 -23.60 -14.69
N SER A 2 20.28 -22.96 -13.97
CA SER A 2 20.04 -22.37 -12.64
C SER A 2 20.03 -20.85 -12.74
N ALA A 3 18.89 -20.22 -12.44
CA ALA A 3 18.71 -18.77 -12.44
C ALA A 3 17.83 -18.34 -11.24
N ILE A 4 17.99 -17.10 -10.79
CA ILE A 4 17.24 -16.49 -9.70
C ILE A 4 16.90 -15.05 -10.06
N ILE A 5 15.68 -14.61 -9.73
CA ILE A 5 15.32 -13.19 -9.68
C ILE A 5 15.77 -12.67 -8.31
N THR A 6 16.71 -11.73 -8.32
CA THR A 6 17.22 -11.15 -7.08
C THR A 6 16.22 -10.17 -6.49
N ASP A 7 16.26 -10.00 -5.16
CA ASP A 7 15.42 -9.04 -4.48
C ASP A 7 15.70 -7.58 -4.90
N GLN A 8 16.87 -7.30 -5.47
CA GLN A 8 17.20 -5.97 -6.02
C GLN A 8 16.30 -5.61 -7.20
N LEU A 9 15.89 -6.58 -8.04
CA LEU A 9 14.91 -6.32 -9.10
C LEU A 9 13.54 -5.98 -8.52
N ARG A 10 13.15 -6.65 -7.44
CA ARG A 10 11.87 -6.42 -6.74
C ARG A 10 11.83 -5.02 -6.10
N ILE A 11 12.92 -4.62 -5.44
CA ILE A 11 13.10 -3.27 -4.89
C ILE A 11 13.07 -2.21 -6.01
N LEU A 12 13.73 -2.49 -7.14
CA LEU A 12 13.70 -1.60 -8.31
C LEU A 12 12.29 -1.43 -8.88
N ASN A 13 11.53 -2.52 -9.00
CA ASN A 13 10.14 -2.47 -9.47
C ASN A 13 9.24 -1.65 -8.52
N ALA A 14 9.40 -1.82 -7.20
CA ALA A 14 8.70 -1.00 -6.22
C ALA A 14 9.09 0.49 -6.32
N LYS A 15 10.38 0.81 -6.51
CA LYS A 15 10.86 2.18 -6.75
C LYS A 15 10.25 2.78 -8.03
N ASN A 16 10.22 2.01 -9.12
CA ASN A 16 9.65 2.44 -10.40
C ASN A 16 8.16 2.70 -10.28
N PHE A 17 7.40 1.81 -9.63
CA PHE A 17 5.97 2.02 -9.42
C PHE A 17 5.69 3.30 -8.61
N VAL A 18 6.40 3.53 -7.49
CA VAL A 18 6.23 4.77 -6.72
C VAL A 18 6.61 6.00 -7.53
N SER A 19 7.69 5.95 -8.33
CA SER A 19 8.07 7.07 -9.19
C SER A 19 7.01 7.38 -10.24
N THR A 20 6.43 6.36 -10.86
CA THR A 20 5.38 6.51 -11.87
C THR A 20 4.07 7.00 -11.25
N ALA A 21 3.71 6.46 -10.09
CA ALA A 21 2.45 6.72 -9.42
C ALA A 21 2.39 8.04 -8.65
N THR A 22 3.54 8.59 -8.27
CA THR A 22 3.63 9.92 -7.65
C THR A 22 3.97 11.04 -8.65
N SER A 23 4.22 10.70 -9.92
CA SER A 23 4.45 11.66 -11.01
C SER A 23 3.19 12.46 -11.33
N SER A 24 3.36 13.74 -11.70
CA SER A 24 2.27 14.59 -12.18
C SER A 24 1.79 14.24 -13.60
N ALA A 25 2.53 13.39 -14.32
CA ALA A 25 2.17 12.94 -15.67
C ALA A 25 1.04 11.89 -15.66
N ASN A 26 0.91 11.13 -14.56
CA ASN A 26 -0.07 10.06 -14.43
C ASN A 26 -1.12 10.41 -13.37
N SER A 27 -2.29 9.80 -13.49
CA SER A 27 -3.37 9.90 -12.52
C SER A 27 -3.81 8.51 -12.10
N TYR A 28 -3.75 8.21 -10.80
CA TYR A 28 -4.25 6.96 -10.23
C TYR A 28 -5.53 7.25 -9.44
N TYR A 29 -6.52 6.37 -9.57
CA TYR A 29 -7.75 6.45 -8.81
C TYR A 29 -8.06 5.10 -8.18
N SER A 30 -8.49 5.10 -6.93
CA SER A 30 -9.25 3.97 -6.42
C SER A 30 -10.69 4.10 -6.89
N PHE A 31 -11.36 2.98 -7.16
CA PHE A 31 -12.77 2.96 -7.50
C PHE A 31 -13.54 2.00 -6.60
N VAL A 32 -14.84 2.26 -6.49
CA VAL A 32 -15.82 1.33 -5.91
C VAL A 32 -16.89 1.01 -6.92
N GLY A 33 -17.44 -0.20 -6.83
CA GLY A 33 -18.46 -0.66 -7.76
C GLY A 33 -19.20 -1.90 -7.29
N LEU A 34 -19.95 -2.47 -8.22
CA LEU A 34 -20.73 -3.69 -8.06
C LEU A 34 -21.76 -3.61 -6.93
N PRO A 35 -22.86 -2.86 -7.13
CA PRO A 35 -23.92 -2.78 -6.12
C PRO A 35 -24.79 -4.05 -6.07
N ASN A 36 -24.94 -4.74 -7.21
CA ASN A 36 -25.83 -5.89 -7.38
C ASN A 36 -25.09 -7.25 -7.32
N ALA A 37 -24.15 -7.41 -6.37
CA ALA A 37 -23.24 -8.55 -6.32
C ALA A 37 -23.96 -9.92 -6.29
N THR A 38 -25.12 -9.99 -5.65
CA THR A 38 -25.93 -11.22 -5.55
C THR A 38 -26.52 -11.68 -6.88
N ASN A 39 -26.61 -10.80 -7.88
CA ASN A 39 -26.99 -11.16 -9.26
C ASN A 39 -25.87 -11.92 -9.99
N TYR A 40 -24.62 -11.82 -9.53
CA TYR A 40 -23.49 -12.58 -10.08
C TYR A 40 -23.30 -13.89 -9.34
N SER A 41 -23.54 -13.90 -8.03
CA SER A 41 -23.51 -15.10 -7.21
C SER A 41 -24.39 -14.94 -5.97
N SER A 42 -25.32 -15.87 -5.74
CA SER A 42 -26.15 -15.87 -4.55
C SER A 42 -25.38 -16.04 -3.24
N THR A 43 -24.12 -16.52 -3.30
CA THR A 43 -23.25 -16.72 -2.14
C THR A 43 -22.16 -15.66 -2.00
N TRP A 44 -22.22 -14.57 -2.79
CA TRP A 44 -21.17 -13.56 -2.88
C TRP A 44 -20.70 -13.07 -1.50
N ASP A 45 -21.61 -12.78 -0.58
CA ASP A 45 -21.24 -12.19 0.72
C ASP A 45 -20.54 -13.18 1.67
N SER A 46 -20.72 -14.47 1.46
CA SER A 46 -20.07 -15.53 2.25
C SER A 46 -18.80 -16.07 1.59
N ASN A 47 -18.73 -16.00 0.27
CA ASN A 47 -17.61 -16.48 -0.53
C ASN A 47 -17.52 -15.68 -1.83
N PRO A 48 -16.97 -14.45 -1.79
CA PRO A 48 -16.81 -13.63 -2.98
C PRO A 48 -15.94 -14.36 -4.00
N PRO A 49 -16.36 -14.46 -5.28
CA PRO A 49 -15.55 -15.12 -6.29
C PRO A 49 -14.27 -14.32 -6.56
N ALA A 50 -13.18 -15.01 -6.87
CA ALA A 50 -11.94 -14.36 -7.29
C ALA A 50 -12.20 -13.45 -8.52
N PRO A 51 -11.58 -12.25 -8.57
CA PRO A 51 -11.58 -11.42 -9.77
C PRO A 51 -11.09 -12.19 -11.00
N LYS A 52 -11.57 -11.84 -12.20
CA LYS A 52 -11.13 -12.45 -13.45
C LYS A 52 -10.31 -11.43 -14.23
N ASP A 53 -9.22 -11.89 -14.84
CA ASP A 53 -8.35 -11.05 -15.66
C ASP A 53 -8.61 -11.34 -17.14
N SER A 54 -9.43 -10.50 -17.78
CA SER A 54 -9.73 -10.54 -19.21
C SER A 54 -10.37 -9.22 -19.65
N PHE A 55 -10.24 -8.85 -20.92
CA PHE A 55 -10.82 -7.59 -21.45
C PHE A 55 -12.34 -7.53 -21.31
N ASP A 56 -13.05 -8.65 -21.45
CA ASP A 56 -14.50 -8.69 -21.26
C ASP A 56 -14.88 -8.41 -19.79
N GLN A 57 -14.06 -8.88 -18.85
CA GLN A 57 -14.25 -8.60 -17.44
C GLN A 57 -13.82 -7.18 -17.07
N GLU A 58 -12.79 -6.63 -17.73
CA GLU A 58 -12.39 -5.24 -17.57
C GLU A 58 -13.53 -4.28 -17.94
N ASN A 59 -14.24 -4.58 -19.02
CA ASN A 59 -15.45 -3.85 -19.41
C ASN A 59 -16.56 -3.97 -18.35
N ASP A 60 -16.76 -5.15 -17.76
CA ASP A 60 -17.72 -5.34 -16.64
C ASP A 60 -17.34 -4.54 -15.38
N TYR A 61 -16.05 -4.40 -15.10
CA TYR A 61 -15.56 -3.56 -14.01
C TYR A 61 -15.93 -2.09 -14.24
N TRP A 62 -15.81 -1.60 -15.47
CA TRP A 62 -16.26 -0.26 -15.87
C TRP A 62 -17.77 -0.08 -15.85
N ASP A 63 -18.52 -1.10 -16.27
CA ASP A 63 -19.98 -1.06 -16.30
C ASP A 63 -20.58 -0.84 -14.91
N THR A 64 -20.02 -1.55 -13.93
CA THR A 64 -20.48 -1.60 -12.54
C THR A 64 -19.79 -0.58 -11.63
N MET A 65 -18.85 0.22 -12.15
CA MET A 65 -18.15 1.25 -11.39
C MET A 65 -19.13 2.37 -10.99
N ILE A 66 -19.00 2.85 -9.74
CA ILE A 66 -19.87 3.88 -9.18
C ILE A 66 -19.13 5.21 -9.07
N ALA A 67 -17.99 5.20 -8.38
CA ALA A 67 -17.25 6.42 -8.07
C ALA A 67 -15.76 6.14 -7.95
N LEU A 68 -14.98 7.19 -8.18
CA LEU A 68 -13.53 7.17 -8.16
C LEU A 68 -13.00 8.22 -7.18
N LYS A 69 -11.92 7.89 -6.47
CA LYS A 69 -11.17 8.80 -5.60
C LYS A 69 -9.74 8.89 -6.10
N LYS A 70 -9.27 10.11 -6.37
CA LYS A 70 -7.88 10.32 -6.80
C LYS A 70 -6.92 9.92 -5.69
N ILE A 71 -5.93 9.12 -6.04
CA ILE A 71 -4.79 8.77 -5.19
C ILE A 71 -3.73 9.85 -5.39
N THR A 72 -3.35 10.54 -4.32
CA THR A 72 -2.30 11.57 -4.38
C THR A 72 -0.93 10.97 -4.09
N SER A 73 0.14 11.73 -4.35
CA SER A 73 1.50 11.32 -3.96
C SER A 73 1.65 11.09 -2.45
N SER A 74 0.80 11.72 -1.62
CA SER A 74 0.76 11.53 -0.17
C SER A 74 0.01 10.26 0.28
N ASP A 75 -0.59 9.53 -0.66
CA ASP A 75 -1.37 8.32 -0.43
C ASP A 75 -0.65 7.05 -0.92
N ILE A 76 0.60 7.18 -1.36
CA ILE A 76 1.43 6.06 -1.82
C ILE A 76 2.70 6.02 -0.97
N ARG A 77 3.01 4.85 -0.41
CA ARG A 77 4.23 4.66 0.39
C ARG A 77 4.83 3.30 0.16
N ARG A 78 6.17 3.25 0.09
CA ARG A 78 6.88 1.97 0.27
C ARG A 78 6.65 1.50 1.71
N VAL A 79 6.41 0.20 1.85
CA VAL A 79 6.23 -0.46 3.14
C VAL A 79 7.08 -1.71 3.21
N ILE A 80 7.46 -2.07 4.43
CA ILE A 80 8.21 -3.29 4.76
C ILE A 80 7.44 -4.08 5.81
N ASN A 81 7.80 -5.35 6.00
CA ASN A 81 7.21 -6.15 7.06
C ASN A 81 7.44 -5.47 8.42
N LYS A 82 6.40 -5.44 9.25
CA LYS A 82 6.46 -4.86 10.59
C LYS A 82 6.91 -5.91 11.60
N HIS A 83 7.90 -5.54 12.40
CA HIS A 83 8.36 -6.32 13.53
C HIS A 83 8.30 -5.44 14.77
N THR A 84 7.19 -5.47 15.50
CA THR A 84 7.07 -4.71 16.75
C THR A 84 7.97 -5.34 17.81
N TRP A 85 8.79 -4.53 18.46
CA TRP A 85 9.64 -5.01 19.53
C TRP A 85 8.80 -5.53 20.69
N THR A 86 9.13 -6.71 21.18
CA THR A 86 8.56 -7.38 22.35
C THR A 86 9.70 -7.87 23.25
N SER A 87 9.57 -7.71 24.57
CA SER A 87 10.54 -8.24 25.53
C SER A 87 10.49 -9.77 25.59
N GLY A 88 11.63 -10.42 25.82
CA GLY A 88 11.75 -11.86 25.98
C GLY A 88 11.76 -12.67 24.68
N ILE A 89 11.67 -12.03 23.50
CA ILE A 89 11.85 -12.71 22.21
C ILE A 89 13.28 -12.53 21.71
N THR A 90 13.76 -13.51 20.94
CA THR A 90 15.09 -13.47 20.31
C THR A 90 14.95 -13.03 18.86
N TYR A 91 15.65 -11.96 18.49
CA TYR A 91 15.69 -11.46 17.11
C TYR A 91 16.89 -12.04 16.38
N ASP A 92 16.85 -11.98 15.05
CA ASP A 92 18.05 -12.22 14.26
C ASP A 92 18.97 -11.00 14.38
N MET A 93 20.27 -11.19 14.17
CA MET A 93 21.16 -10.07 13.86
C MET A 93 21.24 -9.88 12.35
N TYR A 94 21.58 -8.67 11.92
CA TYR A 94 21.96 -8.42 10.54
C TYR A 94 23.21 -9.22 10.17
N ARG A 95 23.15 -9.97 9.07
CA ARG A 95 24.35 -10.50 8.40
C ARG A 95 24.18 -10.51 6.89
N GLY A 96 25.21 -10.07 6.17
CA GLY A 96 25.21 -10.05 4.71
C GLY A 96 25.41 -11.44 4.05
N ASP A 97 25.76 -12.46 4.84
CA ASP A 97 26.09 -13.83 4.40
C ASP A 97 24.90 -14.82 4.45
N ILE A 98 23.71 -14.33 4.83
CA ILE A 98 22.51 -15.17 4.98
C ILE A 98 22.14 -15.80 3.63
N SER A 99 22.09 -17.13 3.61
CA SER A 99 21.80 -17.91 2.41
C SER A 99 21.19 -19.27 2.77
N ARG A 100 20.84 -20.07 1.75
CA ARG A 100 20.31 -21.43 1.93
C ARG A 100 21.23 -22.37 2.70
N THR A 101 22.54 -22.12 2.70
CA THR A 101 23.55 -22.92 3.39
C THR A 101 24.07 -22.24 4.65
N ASN A 102 23.67 -21.00 4.91
CA ASN A 102 24.05 -20.22 6.09
C ASN A 102 22.82 -19.43 6.56
N THR A 103 21.90 -20.12 7.22
CA THR A 103 20.61 -19.54 7.60
C THR A 103 20.76 -18.59 8.78
N SER A 104 19.87 -17.60 8.87
CA SER A 104 19.77 -16.75 10.05
C SER A 104 19.33 -17.54 11.28
N GLN A 105 19.71 -17.07 12.46
CA GLN A 105 19.33 -17.67 13.75
C GLN A 105 18.78 -16.57 14.66
N PRO A 106 17.66 -16.82 15.36
CA PRO A 106 16.94 -18.10 15.45
C PRO A 106 15.89 -18.36 14.35
N SER A 107 15.65 -17.43 13.42
CA SER A 107 14.49 -17.53 12.51
C SER A 107 14.57 -18.64 11.46
N GLY A 108 15.77 -19.15 11.15
CA GLY A 108 15.99 -20.09 10.05
C GLY A 108 15.87 -19.45 8.66
N ALA A 109 15.80 -18.11 8.58
CA ALA A 109 15.69 -17.39 7.31
C ALA A 109 16.84 -17.74 6.34
N THR A 110 16.50 -18.02 5.09
CA THR A 110 17.47 -18.40 4.04
C THR A 110 17.87 -17.23 3.13
N ASN A 111 17.35 -16.03 3.39
CA ASN A 111 17.74 -14.77 2.76
C ASN A 111 17.60 -13.64 3.78
N LEU A 112 18.32 -12.52 3.57
CA LEU A 112 18.35 -11.39 4.48
C LEU A 112 16.95 -10.83 4.77
N TYR A 113 16.13 -10.55 3.76
CA TYR A 113 14.85 -9.86 3.94
C TYR A 113 13.74 -10.69 4.59
N SER A 114 13.96 -12.00 4.74
CA SER A 114 13.11 -12.89 5.54
C SER A 114 13.55 -13.02 7.00
N ALA A 115 14.74 -12.52 7.36
CA ALA A 115 15.24 -12.50 8.72
C ALA A 115 14.61 -11.34 9.53
N LYS A 116 14.44 -11.56 10.83
CA LYS A 116 13.85 -10.60 11.78
C LYS A 116 14.95 -9.78 12.47
N TYR A 117 15.75 -9.06 11.68
CA TYR A 117 16.93 -8.31 12.15
C TYR A 117 16.67 -6.83 12.41
N PHE A 118 15.43 -6.37 12.32
CA PHE A 118 15.04 -5.01 12.67
C PHE A 118 13.73 -5.05 13.46
N ALA A 119 13.49 -4.00 14.23
CA ALA A 119 12.27 -3.86 15.01
C ALA A 119 11.83 -2.39 15.12
N VAL A 120 10.53 -2.19 15.32
CA VAL A 120 9.93 -0.89 15.67
C VAL A 120 9.55 -0.88 17.15
N ASN A 121 9.93 0.16 17.88
CA ASN A 121 9.60 0.30 19.30
C ASN A 121 8.21 0.93 19.51
N GLU A 122 7.83 1.15 20.77
CA GLU A 122 6.55 1.77 21.13
C GLU A 122 6.40 3.24 20.69
N ASP A 123 7.52 3.94 20.52
CA ASP A 123 7.59 5.32 20.00
C ASP A 123 7.60 5.39 18.46
N PHE A 124 7.41 4.27 17.76
CA PHE A 124 7.53 4.16 16.30
C PHE A 124 8.92 4.53 15.74
N LYS A 125 9.97 4.34 16.54
CA LYS A 125 11.38 4.39 16.12
C LYS A 125 11.80 3.03 15.61
N VAL A 126 12.47 3.01 14.45
CA VAL A 126 12.93 1.79 13.76
C VAL A 126 14.41 1.59 14.02
N TYR A 127 14.76 0.39 14.46
CA TYR A 127 16.12 -0.02 14.80
C TYR A 127 16.52 -1.27 14.04
N ILE A 128 17.80 -1.38 13.70
CA ILE A 128 18.42 -2.60 13.20
C ILE A 128 19.25 -3.26 14.31
N CYS A 129 19.10 -4.57 14.45
CA CYS A 129 19.88 -5.41 15.36
C CYS A 129 21.19 -5.80 14.67
N LEU A 130 22.32 -5.28 15.16
CA LEU A 130 23.65 -5.62 14.62
C LEU A 130 24.28 -6.81 15.36
N GLN A 131 23.89 -7.03 16.62
CA GLN A 131 24.27 -8.19 17.42
C GLN A 131 23.08 -8.54 18.33
N ASN A 132 22.77 -9.82 18.48
CA ASN A 132 21.62 -10.34 19.23
C ASN A 132 22.04 -11.11 20.51
N GLY A 133 23.20 -10.79 21.07
CA GLY A 133 23.78 -11.47 22.23
C GLY A 133 24.31 -12.88 21.94
N SER A 134 24.50 -13.24 20.67
CA SER A 134 25.05 -14.56 20.30
C SER A 134 26.52 -14.70 20.69
N ASN A 135 26.89 -15.91 21.08
CA ASN A 135 28.27 -16.32 21.34
C ASN A 135 28.41 -17.84 21.13
N PRO A 136 29.61 -18.42 21.25
CA PRO A 136 29.81 -19.86 21.03
C PRO A 136 28.95 -20.78 21.92
N GLU A 137 28.54 -20.32 23.10
CA GLU A 137 27.66 -21.07 24.01
C GLU A 137 26.16 -20.81 23.74
N ASN A 138 25.83 -19.73 23.04
CA ASN A 138 24.48 -19.36 22.64
C ASN A 138 24.44 -18.92 21.18
N THR A 139 24.54 -19.89 20.28
CA THR A 139 24.60 -19.66 18.83
C THR A 139 23.30 -19.12 18.23
N THR A 140 22.19 -19.21 18.97
CA THR A 140 20.88 -18.71 18.53
C THR A 140 20.57 -17.29 18.98
N GLY A 141 21.48 -16.66 19.75
CA GLY A 141 21.22 -15.35 20.35
C GLY A 141 20.44 -15.45 21.66
N ARG A 142 20.39 -14.34 22.40
CA ARG A 142 19.70 -14.24 23.70
C ARG A 142 18.33 -13.60 23.52
N PRO A 143 17.36 -13.84 24.43
CA PRO A 143 16.15 -13.02 24.49
C PRO A 143 16.52 -11.55 24.70
N SER A 144 15.95 -10.63 23.90
CA SER A 144 16.10 -9.19 24.12
C SER A 144 15.22 -8.80 25.31
N LEU A 145 15.80 -8.13 26.30
CA LEU A 145 15.09 -7.73 27.52
C LEU A 145 14.85 -6.22 27.54
N ASP A 146 15.77 -5.45 26.97
CA ASP A 146 15.73 -3.99 26.96
C ASP A 146 15.31 -3.43 25.59
N GLN A 147 14.27 -2.60 25.57
CA GLN A 147 13.80 -1.96 24.35
C GLN A 147 14.74 -0.79 23.97
N PRO A 148 15.18 -0.69 22.69
CA PRO A 148 15.92 0.48 22.25
C PRO A 148 15.00 1.72 22.17
N THR A 149 15.42 2.82 22.80
CA THR A 149 14.69 4.11 22.83
C THR A 149 15.52 5.31 22.37
N PHE A 150 16.82 5.10 22.20
CA PHE A 150 17.81 6.13 21.87
C PHE A 150 17.79 6.51 20.38
N THR A 151 18.34 7.68 20.04
CA THR A 151 18.43 8.16 18.65
C THR A 151 19.88 8.46 18.24
N ASP A 152 20.85 8.01 19.03
CA ASP A 152 22.27 8.09 18.71
C ASP A 152 22.55 7.41 17.36
N LEU A 153 23.46 8.02 16.58
CA LEU A 153 23.82 7.55 15.25
C LEU A 153 24.74 6.31 15.32
N GLU A 154 25.49 6.16 16.40
CA GLU A 154 26.36 5.00 16.62
C GLU A 154 25.61 3.85 17.31
N PRO A 155 25.88 2.59 16.90
CA PRO A 155 25.24 1.44 17.52
C PRO A 155 25.62 1.30 19.00
N LYS A 156 24.66 0.92 19.84
CA LYS A 156 24.91 0.66 21.28
C LYS A 156 23.91 -0.34 21.88
N THR A 157 24.21 -0.78 23.10
CA THR A 157 23.31 -1.59 23.91
C THR A 157 22.08 -0.79 24.32
N ALA A 158 20.94 -1.47 24.47
CA ALA A 158 19.77 -0.92 25.12
C ALA A 158 19.81 -1.34 26.60
N GLY A 159 19.47 -0.42 27.52
CA GLY A 159 19.38 -0.70 28.95
C GLY A 159 20.64 -1.31 29.58
N ASP A 160 20.45 -1.95 30.73
CA ASP A 160 21.51 -2.49 31.61
C ASP A 160 21.31 -3.99 31.91
N SER A 161 20.38 -4.69 31.24
CA SER A 161 20.10 -6.11 31.50
C SER A 161 21.24 -7.06 31.13
N GLY A 162 22.18 -6.60 30.29
CA GLY A 162 23.28 -7.42 29.79
C GLY A 162 22.84 -8.48 28.76
N ASP A 163 21.71 -8.29 28.09
CA ASP A 163 21.20 -9.20 27.05
C ASP A 163 22.16 -9.34 25.85
N GLY A 164 23.09 -8.41 25.68
CA GLY A 164 24.15 -8.43 24.67
C GLY A 164 23.70 -7.93 23.30
N TYR A 165 22.53 -7.30 23.20
CA TYR A 165 22.07 -6.70 21.95
C TYR A 165 22.82 -5.42 21.64
N ILE A 166 23.13 -5.21 20.36
CA ILE A 166 23.61 -3.93 19.84
C ILE A 166 22.62 -3.47 18.78
N TRP A 167 21.96 -2.36 19.05
CA TRP A 167 20.98 -1.74 18.16
C TRP A 167 21.57 -0.51 17.50
N LYS A 168 21.14 -0.21 16.27
CA LYS A 168 21.39 1.08 15.62
C LYS A 168 20.05 1.70 15.21
N TYR A 169 19.87 2.97 15.52
CA TYR A 169 18.69 3.73 15.10
C TYR A 169 18.75 4.02 13.59
N LEU A 170 17.61 3.86 12.89
CA LEU A 170 17.48 4.18 11.47
C LEU A 170 16.63 5.43 11.25
N TYR A 171 15.37 5.41 11.69
CA TYR A 171 14.44 6.53 11.52
C TYR A 171 13.23 6.43 12.46
N THR A 172 12.47 7.51 12.56
CA THR A 172 11.18 7.55 13.28
C THR A 172 10.05 7.67 12.26
N ILE A 173 9.02 6.84 12.38
CA ILE A 173 7.87 6.90 11.49
C ILE A 173 7.05 8.15 11.82
N LYS A 174 6.71 8.96 10.79
CA LYS A 174 5.91 10.17 10.97
C LYS A 174 4.47 9.81 11.38
N PRO A 175 3.83 10.55 12.31
CA PRO A 175 2.44 10.30 12.71
C PRO A 175 1.43 10.27 11.54
N SER A 176 1.63 11.10 10.51
CA SER A 176 0.83 11.08 9.28
C SER A 176 0.94 9.76 8.52
N ASP A 177 2.14 9.18 8.51
CA ASP A 177 2.41 7.93 7.82
C ASP A 177 1.88 6.74 8.62
N ILE A 178 1.86 6.82 9.95
CA ILE A 178 1.25 5.80 10.82
C ILE A 178 -0.25 5.68 10.50
N ALA A 179 -0.98 6.80 10.49
CA ALA A 179 -2.42 6.79 10.24
C ALA A 179 -2.78 6.10 8.91
N LYS A 180 -2.03 6.37 7.84
CA LYS A 180 -2.32 5.86 6.50
C LYS A 180 -1.69 4.51 6.18
N PHE A 181 -0.47 4.24 6.63
CA PHE A 181 0.36 3.16 6.09
C PHE A 181 0.78 2.12 7.14
N ASP A 182 0.56 2.36 8.44
CA ASP A 182 0.75 1.31 9.44
C ASP A 182 -0.38 0.28 9.39
N SER A 183 -0.03 -0.99 9.58
CA SER A 183 -0.96 -2.11 9.65
C SER A 183 -0.39 -3.19 10.57
N THR A 184 -1.12 -4.30 10.74
CA THR A 184 -0.66 -5.44 11.55
C THR A 184 0.68 -5.99 11.06
N ASN A 185 0.86 -6.11 9.74
CA ASN A 185 2.00 -6.80 9.14
C ASN A 185 2.98 -5.89 8.41
N PHE A 186 2.63 -4.62 8.20
CA PHE A 186 3.45 -3.69 7.40
C PHE A 186 3.61 -2.34 8.09
N MET A 187 4.79 -1.75 7.93
CA MET A 187 5.12 -0.41 8.40
C MET A 187 5.76 0.42 7.26
N PRO A 188 5.55 1.75 7.23
CA PRO A 188 6.10 2.60 6.19
C PRO A 188 7.61 2.83 6.33
N VAL A 189 8.24 3.05 5.18
CA VAL A 189 9.57 3.65 5.07
C VAL A 189 9.45 5.11 4.58
N PRO A 190 10.42 5.99 4.87
CA PRO A 190 10.39 7.39 4.39
C PRO A 190 10.30 7.48 2.85
N THR A 191 9.65 8.49 2.26
CA THR A 191 9.53 8.57 0.77
C THR A 191 10.81 8.90 0.04
N ASP A 192 11.60 9.81 0.59
CA ASP A 192 12.69 10.47 -0.10
C ASP A 192 13.98 10.29 0.68
N TRP A 193 14.29 9.05 1.06
CA TRP A 193 15.45 8.73 1.90
C TRP A 193 16.71 9.39 1.36
N GLU A 194 16.95 9.26 0.05
CA GLU A 194 18.14 9.77 -0.64
C GLU A 194 18.33 11.30 -0.53
N THR A 195 17.25 12.08 -0.37
CA THR A 195 17.30 13.56 -0.46
C THR A 195 16.71 14.31 0.73
N SER A 196 15.93 13.63 1.58
CA SER A 196 15.25 14.23 2.73
C SER A 196 16.24 14.74 3.79
N SER A 197 15.98 15.92 4.33
CA SER A 197 16.70 16.47 5.49
C SER A 197 16.38 15.73 6.79
N ASP A 198 15.18 15.14 6.91
CA ASP A 198 14.69 14.53 8.16
C ASP A 198 15.57 13.38 8.63
N ASN A 199 16.20 12.67 7.69
CA ASN A 199 17.05 11.51 7.96
C ASN A 199 18.50 11.72 7.52
N ALA A 200 18.88 12.96 7.19
CA ALA A 200 20.22 13.28 6.69
C ALA A 200 21.30 12.88 7.70
N ALA A 201 21.09 13.10 9.00
CA ALA A 201 22.06 12.72 10.03
C ALA A 201 22.43 11.23 10.03
N VAL A 202 21.44 10.34 9.85
CA VAL A 202 21.66 8.89 9.79
C VAL A 202 22.36 8.50 8.49
N ARG A 203 21.92 9.05 7.36
CA ARG A 203 22.54 8.84 6.05
C ARG A 203 23.98 9.33 5.97
N ASP A 204 24.25 10.51 6.48
CA ASP A 204 25.57 11.14 6.41
C ASP A 204 26.54 10.42 7.37
N ASN A 205 26.03 9.95 8.52
CA ASN A 205 26.79 9.03 9.39
C ASN A 205 27.14 7.73 8.66
N ALA A 206 26.22 7.13 7.89
CA ALA A 206 26.51 5.96 7.09
C ALA A 206 27.56 6.24 5.99
N SER A 207 27.41 7.37 5.29
CA SER A 207 28.24 7.80 4.14
C SER A 207 29.72 7.96 4.50
N ASN A 208 30.03 8.32 5.75
CA ASN A 208 31.40 8.42 6.25
C ASN A 208 32.05 7.06 6.58
N SER A 209 31.33 5.96 6.39
CA SER A 209 31.51 4.79 7.23
C SER A 209 30.79 3.55 6.68
N GLY A 210 31.28 2.99 5.57
CA GLY A 210 31.20 1.53 5.32
C GLY A 210 31.98 0.71 6.37
N GLN A 211 32.01 1.21 7.61
CA GLN A 211 32.75 0.74 8.76
C GLN A 211 32.17 -0.57 9.23
N LEU A 212 33.08 -1.47 9.56
CA LEU A 212 32.77 -2.63 10.38
C LEU A 212 32.30 -2.14 11.75
N LYS A 213 31.17 -2.67 12.23
CA LYS A 213 30.67 -2.37 13.57
C LYS A 213 30.69 -3.59 14.48
N ILE A 214 30.54 -4.79 13.91
CA ILE A 214 30.42 -6.05 14.65
C ILE A 214 31.40 -7.09 14.12
N ALA A 215 32.05 -7.78 15.05
CA ALA A 215 32.63 -9.09 14.81
C ALA A 215 32.06 -10.06 15.85
N THR A 216 31.79 -11.30 15.44
CA THR A 216 31.30 -12.36 16.33
C THR A 216 32.36 -13.44 16.49
N ILE A 217 32.27 -14.18 17.59
CA ILE A 217 33.18 -15.29 17.88
C ILE A 217 32.49 -16.57 17.44
N ILE A 218 33.09 -17.30 16.50
CA ILE A 218 32.66 -18.65 16.11
C ILE A 218 33.30 -19.69 17.03
N ASN A 219 34.60 -19.51 17.32
CA ASN A 219 35.36 -20.38 18.22
C ASN A 219 36.27 -19.53 19.11
N ARG A 220 36.21 -19.73 20.44
CA ARG A 220 37.00 -18.98 21.42
C ARG A 220 38.50 -19.31 21.40
N GLY A 221 38.88 -20.41 20.75
CA GLY A 221 40.23 -20.95 20.86
C GLY A 221 40.55 -21.49 22.25
N ALA A 222 41.78 -21.94 22.45
CA ALA A 222 42.29 -22.45 23.72
C ALA A 222 43.79 -22.20 23.88
N GLY A 223 44.22 -21.89 25.10
CA GLY A 223 45.63 -21.61 25.40
C GLY A 223 46.14 -20.32 24.75
N ILE A 224 45.27 -19.33 24.59
CA ILE A 224 45.53 -18.04 23.93
C ILE A 224 46.36 -17.15 24.85
N GLY A 225 47.67 -17.44 24.94
CA GLY A 225 48.62 -16.63 25.70
C GLY A 225 48.29 -16.53 27.19
N THR A 226 48.58 -15.36 27.78
CA THR A 226 48.35 -15.10 29.21
C THR A 226 46.88 -14.84 29.50
N ALA A 227 46.34 -15.50 30.52
CA ALA A 227 44.99 -15.27 31.03
C ALA A 227 44.73 -13.80 31.44
N ASN A 228 43.47 -13.35 31.32
CA ASN A 228 43.03 -11.99 31.68
C ASN A 228 43.78 -10.87 30.94
N ARG A 229 44.14 -11.10 29.67
CA ARG A 229 44.85 -10.14 28.82
C ARG A 229 43.91 -9.49 27.81
N THR A 230 44.08 -8.19 27.62
CA THR A 230 43.42 -7.43 26.54
C THR A 230 44.43 -7.06 25.47
N TYR A 231 44.10 -7.36 24.22
CA TYR A 231 44.84 -6.96 23.03
C TYR A 231 44.06 -5.88 22.29
N THR A 232 44.61 -4.69 22.16
CA THR A 232 44.02 -3.57 21.43
C THR A 232 44.75 -3.35 20.11
N GLY A 233 44.07 -2.73 19.13
CA GLY A 233 44.68 -2.43 17.84
C GLY A 233 44.93 -3.66 16.96
N VAL A 234 44.20 -4.76 17.19
CA VAL A 234 44.30 -5.99 16.38
C VAL A 234 43.70 -5.70 15.00
N PRO A 235 44.47 -5.72 13.91
CA PRO A 235 43.97 -5.29 12.62
C PRO A 235 42.95 -6.27 12.04
N ILE A 236 42.00 -5.74 11.28
CA ILE A 236 41.15 -6.55 10.40
C ILE A 236 41.72 -6.45 8.99
N SER A 237 42.21 -7.57 8.48
CA SER A 237 42.85 -7.70 7.17
C SER A 237 41.83 -8.20 6.15
N GLY A 238 41.82 -7.61 4.95
CA GLY A 238 40.85 -7.88 3.90
C GLY A 238 41.13 -6.99 2.68
N ASP A 239 40.08 -6.55 2.00
CA ASP A 239 40.15 -5.57 0.91
C ASP A 239 39.95 -4.11 1.36
N GLY A 240 39.46 -3.90 2.57
CA GLY A 240 39.36 -2.57 3.20
C GLY A 240 40.64 -2.12 3.90
N SER A 241 40.56 -0.96 4.56
CA SER A 241 41.70 -0.37 5.29
C SER A 241 41.30 0.24 6.64
N GLY A 242 42.27 0.31 7.56
CA GLY A 242 42.15 1.08 8.81
C GLY A 242 41.20 0.54 9.87
N ALA A 243 40.80 -0.75 9.80
CA ALA A 243 39.96 -1.36 10.83
C ALA A 243 40.80 -2.10 11.88
N GLU A 244 40.41 -1.93 13.13
CA GLU A 244 41.09 -2.48 14.30
C GLU A 244 40.04 -2.98 15.30
N ALA A 245 40.33 -4.10 15.97
CA ALA A 245 39.53 -4.71 17.00
C ALA A 245 40.29 -4.77 18.34
N THR A 246 39.52 -4.87 19.42
CA THR A 246 40.00 -5.17 20.76
C THR A 246 39.51 -6.57 21.15
N ILE A 247 40.42 -7.44 21.56
CA ILE A 247 40.16 -8.82 21.97
C ILE A 247 40.49 -8.96 23.45
N VAL A 248 39.57 -9.53 24.23
CA VAL A 248 39.76 -9.82 25.66
C VAL A 248 39.87 -11.33 25.85
N ILE A 249 40.87 -11.77 26.60
CA ILE A 249 41.12 -13.17 26.97
C ILE A 249 40.70 -13.39 28.42
N ASN A 250 39.90 -14.42 28.68
CA ASN A 250 39.42 -14.74 30.03
C ASN A 250 40.48 -15.47 30.89
N ASN A 251 40.07 -15.88 32.10
CA ASN A 251 40.93 -16.59 33.04
C ASN A 251 41.36 -17.99 32.56
N ASP A 252 40.62 -18.60 31.63
CA ASP A 252 40.91 -19.93 31.06
C ASP A 252 41.80 -19.87 29.81
N ALA A 253 42.40 -18.71 29.53
CA ALA A 253 43.17 -18.44 28.31
C ALA A 253 42.36 -18.73 27.02
N LYS A 254 41.10 -18.29 26.99
CA LYS A 254 40.21 -18.33 25.82
C LYS A 254 39.71 -16.93 25.48
N VAL A 255 39.36 -16.69 24.23
CA VAL A 255 38.77 -15.41 23.82
C VAL A 255 37.40 -15.24 24.49
N GLU A 256 37.25 -14.17 25.27
CA GLU A 256 36.02 -13.78 25.96
C GLU A 256 35.13 -12.92 25.07
N SER A 257 35.70 -11.86 24.50
CA SER A 257 35.00 -10.88 23.67
C SER A 257 35.89 -10.33 22.57
N ILE A 258 35.25 -9.84 21.51
CA ILE A 258 35.86 -9.06 20.43
C ILE A 258 34.96 -7.85 20.17
N ASN A 259 35.56 -6.66 20.12
CA ASN A 259 34.86 -5.41 19.85
C ASN A 259 35.59 -4.64 18.76
N ILE A 260 34.87 -4.08 17.79
CA ILE A 260 35.47 -3.22 16.76
C ILE A 260 35.81 -1.87 17.38
N ALA A 261 37.11 -1.53 17.45
CA ALA A 261 37.60 -0.27 17.99
C ALA A 261 37.65 0.82 16.92
N LYS A 262 38.02 0.45 15.69
CA LYS A 262 37.94 1.30 14.49
C LYS A 262 37.34 0.47 13.37
N GLY A 263 36.27 0.96 12.75
CA GLY A 263 35.58 0.21 11.70
C GLY A 263 36.23 0.27 10.32
N GLY A 264 37.20 1.17 10.11
CA GLY A 264 37.88 1.37 8.84
C GLY A 264 36.95 1.72 7.68
N SER A 265 37.37 1.46 6.44
CA SER A 265 36.54 1.72 5.26
C SER A 265 36.85 0.75 4.11
N GLY A 266 35.86 0.57 3.23
CA GLY A 266 36.03 -0.15 1.96
C GLY A 266 36.03 -1.68 2.07
N TYR A 267 35.61 -2.26 3.20
CA TYR A 267 35.56 -3.72 3.35
C TYR A 267 34.37 -4.31 2.58
N THR A 268 34.64 -5.29 1.72
CA THR A 268 33.63 -6.25 1.24
C THR A 268 33.83 -7.63 1.87
N TYR A 269 35.02 -7.89 2.42
CA TYR A 269 35.32 -9.02 3.30
C TYR A 269 36.48 -8.66 4.23
N GLY A 270 36.58 -9.34 5.37
CA GLY A 270 37.67 -9.14 6.30
C GLY A 270 37.81 -10.28 7.29
N THR A 271 39.01 -10.48 7.82
CA THR A 271 39.32 -11.41 8.89
C THR A 271 40.17 -10.73 9.95
N VAL A 272 40.01 -11.17 11.19
CA VAL A 272 40.83 -10.70 12.31
C VAL A 272 42.23 -11.29 12.17
N ASP A 273 43.25 -10.43 12.09
CA ASP A 273 44.64 -10.81 11.87
C ASP A 273 45.38 -10.86 13.21
N LEU A 274 45.35 -12.05 13.82
CA LEU A 274 45.89 -12.31 15.16
C LEU A 274 47.41 -12.13 15.21
N GLU A 275 48.13 -12.61 14.18
CA GLU A 275 49.58 -12.53 14.13
C GLU A 275 50.05 -11.07 14.06
N LYS A 276 49.47 -10.29 13.13
CA LYS A 276 49.79 -8.86 13.00
C LYS A 276 49.36 -8.03 14.21
N GLY A 277 48.31 -8.47 14.90
CA GLY A 277 47.86 -7.89 16.17
C GLY A 277 48.67 -8.36 17.41
N GLY A 278 49.66 -9.24 17.23
CA GLY A 278 50.45 -9.78 18.35
C GLY A 278 49.66 -10.66 19.32
N VAL A 279 48.54 -11.22 18.88
CA VAL A 279 47.68 -12.12 19.65
C VAL A 279 48.17 -13.57 19.45
N PRO A 280 48.60 -14.27 20.51
CA PRO A 280 49.00 -15.67 20.40
C PRO A 280 47.86 -16.55 19.88
N THR A 281 48.14 -17.57 19.07
CA THR A 281 47.11 -18.44 18.49
C THR A 281 46.80 -19.67 19.36
N GLY A 282 47.63 -19.95 20.38
CA GLY A 282 47.42 -21.00 21.36
C GLY A 282 47.44 -22.43 20.80
N THR A 283 46.80 -23.37 21.52
CA THR A 283 46.66 -24.77 21.10
C THR A 283 45.48 -24.98 20.15
N THR A 284 44.49 -24.09 20.18
CA THR A 284 43.38 -24.05 19.23
C THR A 284 43.16 -22.61 18.81
N ILE A 285 43.24 -22.36 17.50
CA ILE A 285 43.14 -21.02 16.94
C ILE A 285 41.69 -20.51 17.06
N PRO A 286 41.48 -19.28 17.58
CA PRO A 286 40.15 -18.70 17.64
C PRO A 286 39.67 -18.31 16.23
N ILE A 287 38.37 -18.43 16.00
CA ILE A 287 37.73 -18.13 14.71
C ILE A 287 36.68 -17.05 14.93
N PHE A 288 36.71 -16.04 14.08
CA PHE A 288 35.82 -14.88 14.13
C PHE A 288 35.03 -14.73 12.83
N ASN A 289 33.85 -14.13 12.91
CA ASN A 289 33.11 -13.66 11.76
C ASN A 289 33.06 -12.13 11.79
N VAL A 290 33.62 -11.48 10.78
CA VAL A 290 33.53 -10.02 10.62
C VAL A 290 32.27 -9.71 9.84
N ILE A 291 31.33 -8.97 10.45
CA ILE A 291 30.06 -8.67 9.82
C ILE A 291 30.18 -7.40 8.97
N VAL A 292 30.17 -7.60 7.66
CA VAL A 292 30.27 -6.51 6.68
C VAL A 292 28.90 -5.83 6.53
N PRO A 293 28.81 -4.48 6.67
CA PRO A 293 27.55 -3.74 6.54
C PRO A 293 27.05 -3.75 5.08
N PRO A 294 25.80 -3.31 4.82
CA PRO A 294 25.33 -3.14 3.44
C PRO A 294 26.17 -2.08 2.72
N GLN A 295 26.08 -2.04 1.38
CA GLN A 295 26.79 -1.04 0.58
C GLN A 295 26.45 0.38 1.05
N GLY A 296 27.49 1.17 1.35
CA GLY A 296 27.34 2.52 1.89
C GLY A 296 27.25 2.59 3.42
N GLY A 297 27.11 1.45 4.12
CA GLY A 297 26.96 1.38 5.57
C GLY A 297 25.49 1.31 6.02
N HIS A 298 25.27 0.92 7.28
CA HIS A 298 23.95 0.89 7.88
C HIS A 298 23.31 2.29 7.91
N GLY A 299 22.13 2.44 7.33
CA GLY A 299 21.43 3.72 7.16
C GLY A 299 21.79 4.48 5.87
N ALA A 300 22.63 3.96 4.98
CA ALA A 300 22.90 4.64 3.71
C ALA A 300 21.70 4.55 2.76
N ASP A 301 21.12 3.36 2.62
CA ASP A 301 19.94 3.09 1.80
C ASP A 301 18.99 2.14 2.55
N VAL A 302 18.01 2.70 3.26
CA VAL A 302 17.03 1.89 4.01
C VAL A 302 16.11 1.07 3.11
N TYR A 303 15.93 1.45 1.84
CA TYR A 303 15.10 0.68 0.92
C TYR A 303 15.77 -0.64 0.59
N ARG A 304 17.07 -0.58 0.32
CA ARG A 304 17.89 -1.78 0.13
C ARG A 304 18.14 -2.51 1.42
N GLU A 305 18.41 -1.81 2.51
CA GLU A 305 18.79 -2.45 3.77
C GLU A 305 17.62 -3.18 4.43
N LEU A 306 16.38 -2.69 4.29
CA LEU A 306 15.18 -3.30 4.89
C LEU A 306 14.31 -4.08 3.90
N GLY A 307 14.67 -4.11 2.62
CA GLY A 307 13.95 -4.90 1.61
C GLY A 307 12.58 -4.30 1.23
N ALA A 308 12.55 -3.01 0.89
CA ALA A 308 11.34 -2.29 0.49
C ALA A 308 10.80 -2.74 -0.89
N THR A 309 10.19 -3.92 -0.91
CA THR A 309 9.62 -4.60 -2.09
C THR A 309 8.10 -4.44 -2.21
N ASN A 310 7.46 -3.84 -1.21
CA ASN A 310 6.01 -3.63 -1.17
C ASN A 310 5.67 -2.15 -1.23
N VAL A 311 4.57 -1.83 -1.89
CA VAL A 311 4.01 -0.48 -1.94
C VAL A 311 2.57 -0.52 -1.43
N LEU A 312 2.26 0.32 -0.45
CA LEU A 312 0.90 0.52 0.04
C LEU A 312 0.29 1.74 -0.64
N VAL A 313 -0.89 1.53 -1.22
CA VAL A 313 -1.76 2.56 -1.77
C VAL A 313 -2.93 2.77 -0.81
N PHE A 314 -3.04 3.97 -0.27
CA PHE A 314 -4.10 4.39 0.63
C PHE A 314 -5.20 5.10 -0.17
N SER A 315 -6.45 4.87 0.21
CA SER A 315 -7.55 5.70 -0.23
C SER A 315 -8.58 5.82 0.88
N LYS A 316 -9.09 7.03 1.06
CA LYS A 316 -10.18 7.30 1.99
C LYS A 316 -11.43 7.66 1.22
N ILE A 317 -12.46 6.86 1.42
CA ILE A 317 -13.79 7.10 0.87
C ILE A 317 -14.65 7.73 1.96
N GLU A 318 -15.23 8.87 1.63
CA GLU A 318 -16.13 9.60 2.51
C GLU A 318 -17.13 10.39 1.68
N ASN A 319 -18.34 10.53 2.23
CA ASN A 319 -19.34 11.39 1.64
C ASN A 319 -19.05 12.82 2.09
N ASP A 320 -19.16 13.78 1.18
CA ASP A 320 -19.13 15.19 1.55
C ASP A 320 -20.29 15.93 0.88
N ALA A 321 -20.77 16.99 1.53
CA ALA A 321 -21.96 17.72 1.08
C ALA A 321 -21.73 18.60 -0.16
N SER A 322 -20.47 18.84 -0.54
CA SER A 322 -20.06 19.56 -1.74
C SER A 322 -19.84 18.65 -2.95
N ASN A 323 -19.52 17.38 -2.73
CA ASN A 323 -19.42 16.33 -3.75
C ASN A 323 -19.95 14.98 -3.20
N PRO A 324 -21.26 14.70 -3.40
CA PRO A 324 -21.89 13.43 -3.05
C PRO A 324 -21.77 12.36 -4.17
N ASP A 325 -20.59 12.19 -4.78
CA ASP A 325 -20.36 11.13 -5.79
C ASP A 325 -20.38 9.73 -5.20
N PHE A 326 -19.97 9.64 -3.95
CA PHE A 326 -20.00 8.43 -3.17
C PHE A 326 -21.41 8.18 -2.61
N ILE A 327 -22.03 7.12 -3.09
CA ILE A 327 -23.41 6.77 -2.74
C ILE A 327 -23.53 6.30 -1.29
N THR A 328 -24.73 6.46 -0.74
CA THR A 328 -25.16 5.93 0.56
C THR A 328 -26.40 5.08 0.39
N GLY A 329 -26.65 4.17 1.31
CA GLY A 329 -27.86 3.34 1.34
C GLY A 329 -27.85 2.13 0.40
N ASN A 330 -27.03 2.12 -0.65
CA ASN A 330 -26.80 0.94 -1.49
C ASN A 330 -25.48 0.23 -1.14
N GLN A 331 -25.38 -1.02 -1.54
CA GLN A 331 -24.22 -1.88 -1.36
C GLN A 331 -23.10 -1.52 -2.36
N ILE A 332 -21.86 -1.81 -1.96
CA ILE A 332 -20.71 -1.97 -2.86
C ILE A 332 -19.99 -3.26 -2.51
N ALA A 333 -19.51 -3.99 -3.51
CA ALA A 333 -18.86 -5.29 -3.30
C ALA A 333 -17.52 -5.44 -4.05
N ARG A 334 -17.10 -4.38 -4.75
CA ARG A 334 -15.87 -4.35 -5.53
C ARG A 334 -15.11 -3.05 -5.29
N ILE A 335 -13.80 -3.19 -5.13
CA ILE A 335 -12.85 -2.08 -5.03
C ILE A 335 -11.74 -2.34 -6.04
N GLY A 336 -11.18 -1.29 -6.63
CA GLY A 336 -10.02 -1.46 -7.50
C GLY A 336 -9.19 -0.20 -7.64
N ILE A 337 -8.14 -0.28 -8.45
CA ILE A 337 -7.30 0.85 -8.85
C ILE A 337 -7.25 0.92 -10.36
N VAL A 338 -7.45 2.12 -10.89
CA VAL A 338 -7.30 2.45 -12.31
C VAL A 338 -6.19 3.47 -12.49
N GLU A 339 -5.34 3.20 -13.47
CA GLU A 339 -4.28 4.10 -13.95
C GLU A 339 -4.80 4.88 -15.16
N ASN A 340 -4.56 6.19 -15.16
CA ASN A 340 -4.82 7.12 -16.25
C ASN A 340 -6.25 7.06 -16.85
N PRO A 341 -7.32 7.04 -16.03
CA PRO A 341 -8.67 7.19 -16.58
C PRO A 341 -8.82 8.58 -17.22
N GLN A 342 -9.64 8.69 -18.26
CA GLN A 342 -9.87 9.92 -19.01
C GLN A 342 -11.13 10.64 -18.54
N VAL A 343 -11.19 11.96 -18.74
CA VAL A 343 -12.41 12.76 -18.56
C VAL A 343 -13.47 12.33 -19.59
N PHE A 344 -14.74 12.29 -19.19
CA PHE A 344 -15.85 12.02 -20.11
C PHE A 344 -15.80 12.95 -21.33
N ASP A 345 -16.09 12.40 -22.51
CA ASP A 345 -16.04 13.11 -23.80
C ASP A 345 -14.71 13.82 -24.11
N SER A 346 -13.61 13.27 -23.59
CA SER A 346 -12.26 13.81 -23.79
C SER A 346 -11.23 12.69 -23.89
N THR A 347 -10.02 13.06 -24.31
CA THR A 347 -8.81 12.21 -24.25
C THR A 347 -7.86 12.64 -23.14
N ALA A 348 -8.18 13.72 -22.41
CA ALA A 348 -7.38 14.20 -21.30
C ALA A 348 -7.52 13.29 -20.08
N ASN A 349 -6.43 13.12 -19.33
CA ASN A 349 -6.46 12.39 -18.05
C ASN A 349 -7.39 13.08 -17.05
N LEU A 350 -8.13 12.28 -16.29
CA LEU A 350 -8.98 12.75 -15.21
C LEU A 350 -8.13 13.38 -14.11
N THR A 351 -8.46 14.60 -13.72
CA THR A 351 -7.72 15.36 -12.71
C THR A 351 -8.52 15.63 -11.43
N LEU A 352 -9.84 15.44 -11.46
CA LEU A 352 -10.76 15.67 -10.34
C LEU A 352 -10.36 14.86 -9.10
N SER A 353 -10.60 15.40 -7.90
CA SER A 353 -10.26 14.67 -6.66
C SER A 353 -11.21 13.50 -6.38
N LYS A 354 -12.43 13.59 -6.89
CA LYS A 354 -13.49 12.58 -6.90
C LYS A 354 -14.19 12.66 -8.26
N ALA A 355 -14.72 11.55 -8.74
CA ALA A 355 -15.50 11.53 -9.96
C ALA A 355 -16.59 10.46 -9.91
N SER A 356 -17.76 10.75 -10.44
CA SER A 356 -18.83 9.78 -10.67
C SER A 356 -18.62 9.01 -11.98
N SER A 357 -18.82 7.68 -11.94
CA SER A 357 -18.96 6.83 -13.12
C SER A 357 -20.43 6.57 -13.50
N LEU A 358 -21.36 7.15 -12.73
CA LEU A 358 -22.79 6.99 -12.90
C LEU A 358 -23.40 8.07 -13.79
N TYR A 359 -24.51 7.73 -14.43
CA TYR A 359 -25.41 8.70 -15.02
C TYR A 359 -26.37 9.22 -13.94
N ALA A 360 -26.93 10.42 -14.16
CA ALA A 360 -27.93 10.95 -13.26
C ALA A 360 -29.05 11.73 -13.97
N LEU A 361 -30.22 11.78 -13.34
CA LEU A 361 -31.38 12.56 -13.77
C LEU A 361 -31.82 13.47 -12.63
N LYS A 362 -32.09 14.74 -12.94
CA LYS A 362 -32.83 15.65 -12.08
C LYS A 362 -34.31 15.47 -12.38
N LEU A 363 -35.05 14.95 -11.40
CA LEU A 363 -36.47 14.70 -11.50
C LEU A 363 -37.28 15.82 -10.83
N ILE A 364 -38.48 16.05 -11.37
CA ILE A 364 -39.52 16.96 -10.88
C ILE A 364 -40.89 16.30 -11.02
N GLY A 365 -41.89 16.89 -10.35
CA GLY A 365 -43.28 16.43 -10.38
C GLY A 365 -43.89 16.42 -8.99
N ALA A 366 -45.22 16.33 -8.93
CA ALA A 366 -45.91 16.14 -7.65
C ALA A 366 -45.43 14.82 -7.01
N GLY A 367 -45.04 14.88 -5.73
CA GLY A 367 -44.57 13.71 -4.99
C GLY A 367 -43.10 13.33 -5.21
N TYR A 368 -42.28 14.12 -5.90
CA TYR A 368 -40.84 13.78 -6.04
C TYR A 368 -40.13 13.64 -4.67
N THR A 369 -40.58 14.39 -3.66
CA THR A 369 -40.04 14.33 -2.29
C THR A 369 -40.47 13.09 -1.50
N THR A 370 -41.44 12.33 -1.98
CA THR A 370 -41.92 11.08 -1.35
C THR A 370 -41.67 9.85 -2.22
N ALA A 371 -41.38 10.04 -3.51
CA ALA A 371 -41.11 8.97 -4.45
C ALA A 371 -39.99 8.05 -3.96
N THR A 372 -40.17 6.75 -4.17
CA THR A 372 -39.18 5.72 -3.87
C THR A 372 -38.76 5.00 -5.14
N PHE A 373 -37.50 4.60 -5.19
CA PHE A 373 -36.93 3.78 -6.25
C PHE A 373 -36.24 2.59 -5.59
N ASN A 374 -36.52 1.38 -6.08
CA ASN A 374 -35.87 0.18 -5.57
C ASN A 374 -34.40 0.20 -5.99
N LEU A 375 -33.49 0.13 -5.02
CA LEU A 375 -32.06 -0.04 -5.27
C LEU A 375 -31.81 -1.30 -6.10
N ASP A 376 -30.90 -1.21 -7.06
CA ASP A 376 -30.59 -2.22 -8.10
C ASP A 376 -31.76 -2.60 -9.03
N GLY A 377 -32.94 -2.04 -8.78
CA GLY A 377 -34.13 -2.15 -9.60
C GLY A 377 -34.01 -1.37 -10.91
N GLN A 378 -34.86 -1.73 -11.87
CA GLN A 378 -34.88 -1.07 -13.18
C GLN A 378 -35.72 0.23 -13.14
N VAL A 379 -35.19 1.27 -13.78
CA VAL A 379 -35.90 2.49 -14.13
C VAL A 379 -35.95 2.62 -15.66
N THR A 380 -37.03 3.19 -16.20
CA THR A 380 -37.24 3.24 -17.65
C THR A 380 -37.75 4.59 -18.16
N GLN A 381 -37.43 4.91 -19.40
CA GLN A 381 -37.96 6.03 -20.17
C GLN A 381 -38.33 5.59 -21.59
N THR A 382 -39.49 6.01 -22.11
CA THR A 382 -39.80 5.85 -23.54
C THR A 382 -39.11 6.96 -24.33
N VAL A 383 -38.11 6.62 -25.15
CA VAL A 383 -37.27 7.61 -25.87
C VAL A 383 -37.66 7.77 -27.34
N GLY A 384 -38.57 6.93 -27.84
CA GLY A 384 -39.13 6.97 -29.19
C GLY A 384 -40.09 5.81 -29.42
N VAL A 385 -40.71 5.74 -30.60
CA VAL A 385 -41.56 4.60 -30.99
C VAL A 385 -40.77 3.29 -30.91
N GLY A 386 -41.19 2.39 -30.03
CA GLY A 386 -40.55 1.08 -29.84
C GLY A 386 -39.18 1.13 -29.14
N SER A 387 -38.72 2.29 -28.69
CA SER A 387 -37.40 2.49 -28.08
C SER A 387 -37.53 2.90 -26.62
N THR A 388 -36.96 2.09 -25.72
CA THR A 388 -36.98 2.33 -24.27
C THR A 388 -35.56 2.37 -23.72
N ALA A 389 -35.22 3.44 -23.02
CA ALA A 389 -34.01 3.50 -22.19
C ALA A 389 -34.27 2.81 -20.85
N VAL A 390 -33.29 2.03 -20.38
CA VAL A 390 -33.37 1.29 -19.11
C VAL A 390 -32.08 1.44 -18.35
N GLY A 391 -32.17 1.70 -17.05
CA GLY A 391 -31.02 1.76 -16.16
C GLY A 391 -31.32 1.04 -14.84
N ARG A 392 -30.28 0.76 -14.07
CA ARG A 392 -30.38 0.24 -12.70
C ARG A 392 -30.16 1.36 -11.71
N VAL A 393 -31.08 1.48 -10.77
CA VAL A 393 -31.06 2.54 -9.75
C VAL A 393 -29.92 2.29 -8.78
N VAL A 394 -29.11 3.31 -8.54
CA VAL A 394 -28.05 3.27 -7.53
C VAL A 394 -28.45 4.06 -6.29
N SER A 395 -29.06 5.23 -6.46
CA SER A 395 -29.52 6.08 -5.36
C SER A 395 -30.55 7.08 -5.85
N TYR A 396 -31.50 7.46 -4.99
CA TYR A 396 -32.41 8.57 -5.21
C TYR A 396 -32.40 9.49 -3.99
N ASP A 397 -32.10 10.77 -4.19
CA ASP A 397 -32.19 11.79 -3.15
C ASP A 397 -33.54 12.50 -3.24
N GLN A 398 -34.44 12.20 -2.30
CA GLN A 398 -35.76 12.82 -2.20
C GLN A 398 -35.72 14.33 -1.93
N THR A 399 -34.63 14.85 -1.37
CA THR A 399 -34.47 16.28 -1.10
C THR A 399 -34.19 17.04 -2.39
N THR A 400 -33.24 16.56 -3.18
CA THR A 400 -32.80 17.24 -4.41
C THR A 400 -33.54 16.75 -5.66
N GLY A 401 -34.20 15.59 -5.59
CA GLY A 401 -34.81 14.91 -6.74
C GLY A 401 -33.79 14.32 -7.71
N VAL A 402 -32.56 14.04 -7.27
CA VAL A 402 -31.51 13.45 -8.12
C VAL A 402 -31.57 11.93 -8.05
N LEU A 403 -31.75 11.29 -9.21
CA LEU A 403 -31.66 9.85 -9.40
C LEU A 403 -30.34 9.50 -10.06
N LYS A 404 -29.49 8.71 -9.42
CA LYS A 404 -28.26 8.15 -10.01
C LYS A 404 -28.50 6.71 -10.45
N TYR A 405 -27.99 6.36 -11.63
CA TYR A 405 -28.17 5.04 -12.23
C TYR A 405 -26.96 4.63 -13.06
N TRP A 406 -26.87 3.33 -13.34
CA TRP A 406 -25.91 2.76 -14.28
C TRP A 406 -26.62 1.96 -15.36
N GLN A 407 -25.94 1.79 -16.49
CA GLN A 407 -26.38 0.97 -17.61
C GLN A 407 -25.25 0.03 -18.00
N ASP A 408 -25.58 -1.22 -18.29
CA ASP A 408 -24.65 -2.25 -18.69
C ASP A 408 -25.28 -3.22 -19.70
N LYS A 409 -24.46 -4.12 -20.23
CA LYS A 409 -24.90 -5.13 -21.19
C LYS A 409 -25.96 -6.09 -20.63
N SER A 410 -26.08 -6.29 -19.31
CA SER A 410 -27.13 -7.15 -18.73
C SER A 410 -28.56 -6.61 -18.97
N LEU A 411 -28.67 -5.33 -19.34
CA LEU A 411 -29.94 -4.72 -19.74
C LEU A 411 -30.32 -5.02 -21.19
N VAL A 412 -29.36 -5.45 -22.01
CA VAL A 412 -29.51 -5.59 -23.47
C VAL A 412 -28.80 -6.82 -24.03
N GLY A 413 -29.51 -7.95 -24.06
CA GLY A 413 -29.05 -9.14 -24.79
C GLY A 413 -27.97 -9.97 -24.10
N PHE A 414 -27.60 -9.66 -22.85
CA PHE A 414 -26.70 -10.47 -22.03
C PHE A 414 -27.27 -10.70 -20.62
N ASN A 415 -26.81 -11.75 -19.95
CA ASN A 415 -27.00 -11.98 -18.52
C ASN A 415 -25.79 -11.48 -17.72
N THR A 416 -25.91 -11.37 -16.40
CA THR A 416 -24.82 -10.93 -15.51
C THR A 416 -23.61 -11.88 -15.50
N ASP A 417 -23.81 -13.16 -15.82
CA ASP A 417 -22.71 -14.12 -15.99
C ASP A 417 -21.98 -14.01 -17.34
N GLY A 418 -22.43 -13.10 -18.22
CA GLY A 418 -21.89 -12.86 -19.55
C GLY A 418 -22.51 -13.73 -20.66
N SER A 419 -23.41 -14.66 -20.32
CA SER A 419 -24.11 -15.47 -21.34
C SER A 419 -25.09 -14.62 -22.16
N LEU A 420 -25.38 -15.08 -23.39
CA LEU A 420 -26.33 -14.40 -24.28
C LEU A 420 -27.76 -14.53 -23.76
N LYS A 421 -28.52 -13.44 -23.90
CA LYS A 421 -29.96 -13.38 -23.65
C LYS A 421 -30.68 -13.09 -24.95
N THR A 422 -31.47 -14.04 -25.44
CA THR A 422 -32.12 -13.98 -26.76
C THR A 422 -33.44 -13.22 -26.77
N ASP A 423 -33.96 -12.83 -25.61
CA ASP A 423 -35.27 -12.19 -25.43
C ASP A 423 -35.22 -11.00 -24.44
N PRO A 424 -34.33 -10.01 -24.63
CA PRO A 424 -34.30 -8.84 -23.76
C PRO A 424 -35.61 -8.06 -23.85
N LYS A 425 -36.23 -7.78 -22.68
CA LYS A 425 -37.53 -7.13 -22.54
C LYS A 425 -37.67 -5.81 -23.33
N TYR A 426 -36.58 -5.07 -23.48
CA TYR A 426 -36.54 -3.76 -24.13
C TYR A 426 -35.66 -3.73 -25.39
N GLY A 427 -35.40 -4.91 -25.97
CA GLY A 427 -34.59 -5.05 -27.19
C GLY A 427 -33.09 -5.18 -26.94
N PHE A 428 -32.34 -5.34 -28.03
CA PHE A 428 -30.89 -5.59 -28.02
C PHE A 428 -30.03 -4.31 -28.03
N SER A 429 -30.66 -3.14 -28.14
CA SER A 429 -29.96 -1.85 -28.22
C SER A 429 -30.05 -1.11 -26.89
N LEU A 430 -28.91 -0.66 -26.36
CA LEU A 430 -28.87 0.16 -25.16
C LEU A 430 -29.15 1.62 -25.50
N HIS A 431 -30.29 2.13 -25.06
CA HIS A 431 -30.66 3.52 -25.23
C HIS A 431 -30.34 4.33 -23.96
N SER A 432 -29.80 5.53 -24.14
CA SER A 432 -29.59 6.49 -23.04
C SER A 432 -30.87 7.22 -22.68
N PHE A 433 -31.01 7.60 -21.41
CA PHE A 433 -32.05 8.54 -21.00
C PHE A 433 -31.78 9.92 -21.61
N THR A 434 -32.83 10.65 -21.98
CA THR A 434 -32.69 11.90 -22.73
C THR A 434 -33.74 12.94 -22.34
N ALA A 435 -33.33 14.21 -22.32
CA ALA A 435 -34.24 15.34 -22.20
C ALA A 435 -34.99 15.65 -23.52
N ASN A 436 -34.50 15.12 -24.65
CA ASN A 436 -35.00 15.38 -26.00
C ASN A 436 -35.38 14.05 -26.67
N PRO A 437 -36.47 13.39 -26.23
CA PRO A 437 -36.92 12.15 -26.87
C PRO A 437 -37.38 12.41 -28.30
N THR A 438 -37.23 11.38 -29.15
CA THR A 438 -37.75 11.40 -30.52
C THR A 438 -39.28 11.21 -30.54
N THR A 439 -39.90 11.28 -31.73
CA THR A 439 -41.34 11.08 -31.91
C THR A 439 -41.83 9.81 -31.19
N GLY A 440 -42.90 9.95 -30.41
CA GLY A 440 -43.48 8.86 -29.60
C GLY A 440 -42.82 8.66 -28.23
N GLY A 441 -41.73 9.35 -27.92
CA GLY A 441 -41.12 9.35 -26.60
C GLY A 441 -41.63 10.47 -25.68
N ASN A 442 -41.16 10.45 -24.43
CA ASN A 442 -41.52 11.41 -23.39
C ASN A 442 -40.36 11.57 -22.39
N VAL A 443 -40.46 12.58 -21.51
CA VAL A 443 -39.49 12.84 -20.44
C VAL A 443 -39.90 12.21 -19.11
N ASN A 444 -40.78 11.21 -19.18
CA ASN A 444 -41.37 10.56 -18.02
C ASN A 444 -40.50 9.39 -17.56
N ILE A 445 -40.25 9.33 -16.26
CA ILE A 445 -39.47 8.34 -15.56
C ILE A 445 -40.40 7.58 -14.63
N ALA A 446 -40.53 6.27 -14.86
CA ALA A 446 -41.35 5.41 -14.03
C ALA A 446 -40.73 5.24 -12.62
N SER A 447 -41.54 5.45 -11.58
CA SER A 447 -41.20 5.18 -10.18
C SER A 447 -42.22 4.24 -9.55
N ASN A 448 -41.96 3.78 -8.32
CA ASN A 448 -42.86 2.88 -7.60
C ASN A 448 -44.23 3.52 -7.28
N GLU A 449 -44.31 4.85 -7.18
CA GLU A 449 -45.52 5.60 -6.79
C GLU A 449 -46.15 6.41 -7.93
N GLY A 450 -45.61 6.31 -9.16
CA GLY A 450 -46.13 7.04 -10.30
C GLY A 450 -45.08 7.35 -11.34
N THR A 451 -45.18 8.53 -11.94
CA THR A 451 -44.28 8.99 -13.01
C THR A 451 -43.76 10.37 -12.65
N LEU A 452 -42.44 10.52 -12.61
CA LEU A 452 -41.77 11.81 -12.47
C LEU A 452 -41.25 12.28 -13.83
N GLY A 453 -41.14 13.59 -14.04
CA GLY A 453 -40.56 14.16 -15.25
C GLY A 453 -39.08 14.48 -15.06
N ILE A 454 -38.27 14.37 -16.11
CA ILE A 454 -36.94 15.00 -16.15
C ILE A 454 -37.15 16.52 -16.14
N ASP A 455 -36.41 17.23 -15.29
CA ASP A 455 -36.40 18.71 -15.26
C ASP A 455 -35.59 19.25 -16.43
N THR A 456 -36.21 19.35 -17.60
CA THR A 456 -35.56 19.80 -18.84
C THR A 456 -35.09 21.26 -18.80
N ASN A 457 -35.49 22.02 -17.77
CA ASN A 457 -35.03 23.39 -17.55
C ASN A 457 -33.82 23.46 -16.61
N PHE A 458 -33.39 22.34 -16.02
CA PHE A 458 -32.28 22.32 -15.07
C PHE A 458 -30.93 22.24 -15.77
N GLY A 459 -30.25 23.38 -15.88
CA GLY A 459 -28.94 23.50 -16.51
C GLY A 459 -29.00 23.50 -18.04
N SER A 460 -27.90 23.94 -18.65
CA SER A 460 -27.72 24.05 -20.10
C SER A 460 -26.27 23.73 -20.48
N SER A 461 -25.96 23.55 -21.76
CA SER A 461 -24.58 23.35 -22.22
C SER A 461 -23.63 24.51 -21.91
N GLY A 462 -24.14 25.75 -21.86
CA GLY A 462 -23.37 26.95 -21.52
C GLY A 462 -23.32 27.28 -20.03
N SER A 463 -24.22 26.69 -19.23
CA SER A 463 -24.29 26.88 -17.79
C SER A 463 -24.94 25.64 -17.17
N ALA A 464 -24.10 24.64 -16.84
CA ALA A 464 -24.57 23.38 -16.31
C ALA A 464 -25.15 23.55 -14.90
N GLY A 465 -26.22 22.82 -14.61
CA GLY A 465 -26.79 22.75 -13.27
C GLY A 465 -25.88 21.90 -12.37
N ILE A 466 -25.28 22.49 -11.34
CA ILE A 466 -24.37 21.81 -10.41
C ILE A 466 -24.90 21.78 -8.97
N SER A 467 -25.91 22.59 -8.67
CA SER A 467 -26.52 22.73 -7.35
C SER A 467 -27.97 23.16 -7.44
N THR A 468 -28.74 22.91 -6.38
CA THR A 468 -30.08 23.48 -6.19
C THR A 468 -30.18 24.22 -4.85
N VAL A 469 -31.05 25.22 -4.76
CA VAL A 469 -31.30 25.96 -3.52
C VAL A 469 -32.70 25.63 -3.03
N ILE A 470 -32.78 25.06 -1.82
CA ILE A 470 -34.03 24.66 -1.19
C ILE A 470 -34.02 25.22 0.23
N ASN A 471 -35.05 25.99 0.60
CA ASN A 471 -35.17 26.63 1.93
C ASN A 471 -33.90 27.40 2.34
N ASN A 472 -33.37 28.23 1.43
CA ASN A 472 -32.14 29.02 1.60
C ASN A 472 -30.86 28.21 1.87
N ARG A 473 -30.87 26.90 1.62
CA ARG A 473 -29.69 26.03 1.67
C ARG A 473 -29.33 25.55 0.27
N THR A 474 -28.05 25.70 -0.08
CA THR A 474 -27.48 25.15 -1.32
C THR A 474 -27.13 23.68 -1.14
N TYR A 475 -27.58 22.85 -2.08
CA TYR A 475 -27.25 21.44 -2.19
C TYR A 475 -26.46 21.23 -3.47
N TYR A 476 -25.21 20.79 -3.36
CA TYR A 476 -24.39 20.41 -4.50
C TYR A 476 -24.73 18.99 -4.95
N LEU A 477 -24.78 18.76 -6.26
CA LEU A 477 -25.27 17.49 -6.80
C LEU A 477 -24.17 16.50 -7.15
N GLY A 478 -22.90 16.92 -7.07
CA GLY A 478 -21.72 16.12 -7.40
C GLY A 478 -21.47 15.95 -8.90
N GLN A 479 -22.48 16.15 -9.75
CA GLN A 479 -22.34 16.07 -11.20
C GLN A 479 -22.92 17.31 -11.89
N SER A 480 -22.54 17.50 -13.16
CA SER A 480 -23.04 18.60 -14.00
C SER A 480 -24.23 18.14 -14.85
N PHE A 481 -25.34 18.87 -14.77
CA PHE A 481 -26.57 18.55 -15.49
C PHE A 481 -26.81 19.52 -16.66
N ASN A 482 -27.23 18.98 -17.79
CA ASN A 482 -27.71 19.71 -18.95
C ASN A 482 -29.14 19.25 -19.25
N GLN A 483 -30.13 20.15 -19.16
CA GLN A 483 -31.54 19.83 -19.29
C GLN A 483 -31.98 18.67 -18.38
N GLY A 484 -31.50 18.66 -17.13
CA GLY A 484 -31.83 17.66 -16.14
C GLY A 484 -31.20 16.28 -16.36
N VAL A 485 -30.33 16.11 -17.36
CA VAL A 485 -29.57 14.86 -17.58
C VAL A 485 -28.09 15.10 -17.29
N SER A 486 -27.43 14.13 -16.66
CA SER A 486 -26.00 14.16 -16.36
C SER A 486 -25.30 12.88 -16.83
N ASN A 487 -24.13 13.07 -17.45
CA ASN A 487 -23.23 12.00 -17.83
C ASN A 487 -22.25 11.67 -16.68
N PRO A 488 -21.59 10.50 -16.72
CA PRO A 488 -20.41 10.24 -15.92
C PRO A 488 -19.37 11.35 -16.09
N GLU A 489 -18.57 11.61 -15.06
CA GLU A 489 -17.44 12.55 -15.15
C GLU A 489 -16.18 11.86 -15.68
N VAL A 490 -16.07 10.55 -15.46
CA VAL A 490 -15.04 9.68 -16.03
C VAL A 490 -15.54 9.03 -17.31
N LYS A 491 -14.66 8.92 -18.31
CA LYS A 491 -14.93 8.14 -19.52
C LYS A 491 -14.84 6.66 -19.19
N LYS A 492 -15.95 5.93 -19.35
CA LYS A 492 -15.97 4.47 -19.23
C LYS A 492 -14.99 3.83 -20.22
N TYR A 493 -14.40 2.69 -19.83
CA TYR A 493 -13.45 1.92 -20.64
C TYR A 493 -12.19 2.70 -21.04
N SER A 494 -11.68 3.56 -20.15
CA SER A 494 -10.44 4.32 -20.38
C SER A 494 -9.40 4.02 -19.30
N GLY A 495 -8.12 4.25 -19.61
CA GLY A 495 -7.04 3.89 -18.68
C GLY A 495 -6.87 2.36 -18.54
N ASN A 496 -6.10 1.95 -17.52
CA ASN A 496 -5.79 0.55 -17.25
C ASN A 496 -6.28 0.16 -15.85
N ILE A 497 -7.08 -0.89 -15.73
CA ILE A 497 -7.41 -1.46 -14.41
C ILE A 497 -6.23 -2.30 -13.93
N ILE A 498 -5.55 -1.86 -12.87
CA ILE A 498 -4.31 -2.49 -12.37
C ILE A 498 -4.51 -3.30 -11.09
N TYR A 499 -5.68 -3.17 -10.44
CA TYR A 499 -6.03 -3.91 -9.24
C TYR A 499 -7.54 -4.02 -9.11
N VAL A 500 -8.04 -5.20 -8.72
CA VAL A 500 -9.44 -5.44 -8.38
C VAL A 500 -9.50 -6.39 -7.19
N ASP A 501 -10.38 -6.07 -6.25
CA ASP A 501 -10.73 -6.86 -5.08
C ASP A 501 -12.25 -7.05 -5.04
N ASN A 502 -12.67 -8.31 -5.10
CA ASN A 502 -14.06 -8.70 -4.85
C ASN A 502 -14.17 -9.08 -3.37
N ARG A 503 -15.12 -8.45 -2.68
CA ARG A 503 -15.27 -8.62 -1.23
C ARG A 503 -16.75 -8.73 -0.85
N PRO A 504 -17.07 -9.15 0.38
CA PRO A 504 -18.45 -9.14 0.85
C PRO A 504 -19.04 -7.74 0.74
N SER A 505 -20.33 -7.66 0.40
CA SER A 505 -21.01 -6.40 0.16
C SER A 505 -21.03 -5.53 1.42
N ILE A 506 -20.82 -4.23 1.24
CA ILE A 506 -20.83 -3.23 2.31
C ILE A 506 -21.87 -2.17 1.96
N THR A 507 -22.91 -2.03 2.78
CA THR A 507 -23.85 -0.90 2.69
C THR A 507 -23.27 0.30 3.43
N ARG A 508 -23.16 1.43 2.75
CA ARG A 508 -22.54 2.64 3.32
C ARG A 508 -23.57 3.55 3.98
N SER A 509 -23.29 4.01 5.20
CA SER A 509 -24.06 5.08 5.84
C SER A 509 -23.47 6.47 5.55
N ALA A 510 -24.27 7.53 5.69
CA ALA A 510 -23.85 8.89 5.38
C ALA A 510 -22.62 9.37 6.18
N ASN A 511 -22.52 8.93 7.44
CA ASN A 511 -21.43 9.31 8.35
C ASN A 511 -20.25 8.33 8.33
N GLN A 512 -20.32 7.28 7.51
CA GLN A 512 -19.27 6.27 7.42
C GLN A 512 -18.07 6.81 6.64
N ARG A 513 -16.89 6.45 7.12
CA ARG A 513 -15.62 6.65 6.45
C ARG A 513 -14.98 5.29 6.27
N GLU A 514 -14.52 5.01 5.07
CA GLU A 514 -13.85 3.76 4.73
C GLU A 514 -12.43 4.04 4.31
N ASP A 515 -11.48 3.48 5.06
CA ASP A 515 -10.07 3.49 4.72
C ASP A 515 -9.75 2.19 3.97
N ILE A 516 -9.19 2.36 2.77
CA ILE A 516 -8.77 1.27 1.89
C ILE A 516 -7.24 1.30 1.83
N LYS A 517 -6.62 0.17 2.18
CA LYS A 517 -5.17 -0.04 2.11
C LYS A 517 -4.92 -1.21 1.17
N VAL A 518 -4.40 -0.94 -0.02
CA VAL A 518 -4.00 -1.96 -1.00
C VAL A 518 -2.50 -2.12 -0.94
N ILE A 519 -2.01 -3.36 -0.83
CA ILE A 519 -0.57 -3.66 -0.79
C ILE A 519 -0.20 -4.38 -2.08
N LEU A 520 0.67 -3.74 -2.86
CA LEU A 520 1.23 -4.29 -4.08
C LEU A 520 2.63 -4.83 -3.77
N GLN A 521 2.84 -6.11 -4.05
CA GLN A 521 4.12 -6.81 -3.85
C GLN A 521 4.78 -7.04 -5.21
N PHE A 522 6.06 -6.66 -5.32
CA PHE A 522 6.87 -6.82 -6.53
C PHE A 522 7.90 -7.94 -6.40
#